data_AF-A0A2T2V8A8-F1
#
_entry.id   AF-A0A2T2V8A8-F1
#
_cell.length_a   1.000
_cell.length_b   1.000
_cell.length_c   1.000
_cell.angle_alpha   90.00
_cell.angle_beta   90.00
_cell.angle_gamma   90.00
#
_symmetry.space_group_name_H-M   'P 1'
#
loop_
_entity.id
_entity.type
_entity.pdbx_description
1 polymer ?
#
loop_
_entity_poly.entity_id
_entity_poly.type
_entity_poly.pdbx_seq_one_letter_code
_entity_poly.pdbx_strand_id
1 'polypeptide(L)'
;MKQSTTIRFLLTSLSTALVAAIVIFVMRDTSFLSNIETFSWISLLFFLILSTISFQLNAFTLLNHLKQRFMQIFLATIVGKFLLSIVLIVSYALIANPSTYRFIVPFFVFFLLYKVIEIVFILQLSKESPRSSASQ
;
A
#
# COMPACT_ATOMS: atom_id res chain seq x y z
N MET A 1 21.96 3.50 -10.87
CA MET A 1 21.12 4.34 -9.98
C MET A 1 19.67 3.85 -9.84
N LYS A 2 18.96 3.44 -10.90
CA LYS A 2 17.54 3.00 -10.87
C LYS A 2 17.18 1.86 -9.89
N GLN A 3 18.12 0.98 -9.57
CA GLN A 3 17.91 -0.11 -8.61
C GLN A 3 17.80 0.39 -7.15
N SER A 4 18.35 1.57 -6.84
CA SER A 4 18.35 2.10 -5.47
C SER A 4 16.93 2.48 -5.02
N THR A 5 16.13 3.08 -5.89
CA THR A 5 14.78 3.56 -5.55
C THR A 5 13.80 2.42 -5.29
N THR A 6 13.88 1.33 -6.06
CA THR A 6 13.10 0.11 -5.81
C THR A 6 13.48 -0.55 -4.48
N ILE A 7 14.78 -0.64 -4.17
CA ILE A 7 15.23 -1.21 -2.89
C ILE A 7 14.78 -0.33 -1.72
N ARG A 8 14.88 0.99 -1.84
CA ARG A 8 14.40 1.94 -0.83
C ARG A 8 12.89 1.80 -0.61
N PHE A 9 12.09 1.66 -1.67
CA PHE A 9 10.65 1.42 -1.56
C PHE A 9 10.35 0.13 -0.78
N LEU A 10 11.03 -0.97 -1.11
CA LEU A 10 10.84 -2.25 -0.42
C LEU A 10 11.25 -2.16 1.04
N LEU A 11 12.38 -1.53 1.34
CA LEU A 11 12.83 -1.30 2.72
C LEU A 11 11.85 -0.44 3.50
N THR A 12 11.40 0.70 2.96
CA THR A 12 10.42 1.57 3.63
C THR A 12 9.09 0.86 3.84
N SER A 13 8.60 0.10 2.85
CA SER A 13 7.36 -0.67 2.97
C SER A 13 7.48 -1.77 4.03
N LEU A 14 8.61 -2.50 4.06
CA LEU A 14 8.88 -3.54 5.05
C LEU A 14 9.07 -2.97 6.46
N SER A 15 9.80 -1.85 6.60
CA SER A 15 9.93 -1.14 7.88
C SER A 15 8.58 -0.65 8.39
N THR A 16 7.72 -0.12 7.52
CA THR A 16 6.35 0.30 7.88
C THR A 16 5.52 -0.90 8.34
N ALA A 17 5.62 -2.04 7.63
CA ALA A 17 4.97 -3.28 8.03
C ALA A 17 5.47 -3.76 9.40
N LEU A 18 6.78 -3.70 9.65
CA LEU A 18 7.38 -4.14 10.90
C LEU A 18 6.94 -3.26 12.08
N VAL A 19 6.96 -1.93 11.91
CA VAL A 19 6.46 -0.99 12.91
C VAL A 19 4.98 -1.23 13.19
N ALA A 20 4.15 -1.39 12.15
CA ALA A 20 2.74 -1.67 12.31
C ALA A 20 2.47 -3.02 12.99
N ALA A 21 3.26 -4.06 12.67
CA ALA A 21 3.18 -5.35 13.34
C ALA A 21 3.54 -5.26 14.83
N ILE A 22 4.58 -4.49 15.19
CA ILE A 22 4.94 -4.22 16.58
C ILE A 22 3.80 -3.49 17.30
N VAL A 23 3.21 -2.47 16.67
CA VAL A 23 2.08 -1.73 17.25
C VAL A 23 0.89 -2.65 17.51
N ILE A 24 0.52 -3.50 16.54
CA ILE A 24 -0.55 -4.49 16.71
C ILE A 24 -0.21 -5.45 17.86
N PHE A 25 1.03 -5.93 17.93
CA PHE A 25 1.47 -6.86 18.97
C PHE A 25 1.44 -6.24 20.37
N VAL A 26 1.96 -5.01 20.54
CA VAL A 26 1.99 -4.31 21.83
C VAL A 26 0.59 -3.95 22.30
N MET A 27 -0.30 -3.59 21.38
CA MET A 27 -1.66 -3.19 21.72
C MET A 27 -2.63 -4.37 21.86
N ARG A 28 -2.18 -5.61 21.62
CA ARG A 28 -2.99 -6.82 21.69
C ARG A 28 -3.73 -6.98 23.03
N ASP A 29 -3.04 -6.68 24.13
CA ASP A 29 -3.59 -6.84 25.48
C ASP A 29 -4.53 -5.70 25.91
N THR A 30 -4.68 -4.68 25.06
CA THR A 30 -5.62 -3.58 25.32
C THR A 30 -7.03 -3.97 24.88
N SER A 31 -8.03 -3.66 25.70
CA SER A 31 -9.46 -3.88 25.39
C SER A 31 -9.94 -3.16 24.12
N PHE A 32 -9.15 -2.22 23.60
CA PHE A 32 -9.40 -1.52 22.35
C PHE A 32 -9.11 -2.40 21.12
N LEU A 33 -8.16 -3.34 21.21
CA LEU A 33 -7.64 -4.09 20.06
C LEU A 33 -8.03 -5.57 20.01
N SER A 34 -8.53 -6.14 21.10
CA SER A 34 -8.94 -7.56 21.15
C SER A 34 -9.96 -7.96 20.07
N ASN A 35 -10.85 -7.05 19.67
CA ASN A 35 -11.86 -7.30 18.64
C ASN A 35 -11.43 -6.90 17.21
N ILE A 36 -10.28 -6.22 17.05
CA ILE A 36 -9.82 -5.70 15.74
C ILE A 36 -8.44 -6.24 15.33
N GLU A 37 -7.82 -7.08 16.17
CA GLU A 37 -6.49 -7.66 15.93
C GLU A 37 -6.43 -8.45 14.62
N THR A 38 -7.35 -9.40 14.42
CA THR A 38 -7.36 -10.28 13.24
C THR A 38 -7.48 -9.49 11.94
N PHE A 39 -8.37 -8.50 11.90
CA PHE A 39 -8.55 -7.67 10.71
C PHE A 39 -7.37 -6.74 10.45
N SER A 40 -6.69 -6.29 11.50
CA SER A 40 -5.48 -5.44 11.38
C SER A 40 -4.35 -6.22 10.71
N TRP A 41 -4.12 -7.47 11.10
CA TRP A 41 -3.13 -8.34 10.45
C TRP A 41 -3.45 -8.61 8.98
N ILE A 42 -4.71 -8.95 8.69
CA ILE A 42 -5.17 -9.18 7.31
C ILE A 42 -4.96 -7.92 6.46
N SER A 43 -5.35 -6.76 6.98
CA SER A 43 -5.20 -5.47 6.29
C SER A 43 -3.75 -5.12 6.03
N LEU A 44 -2.87 -5.35 7.01
CA LEU A 44 -1.43 -5.11 6.88
C LEU A 44 -0.82 -5.94 5.75
N LEU A 45 -1.12 -7.25 5.73
CA LEU A 45 -0.62 -8.16 4.70
C LEU A 45 -1.20 -7.82 3.32
N PHE A 46 -2.49 -7.51 3.27
CA PHE A 46 -3.17 -7.08 2.05
C PHE A 46 -2.52 -5.83 1.44
N PHE A 47 -2.30 -4.77 2.23
CA PHE A 47 -1.70 -3.55 1.72
C PHE A 47 -0.23 -3.70 1.35
N LEU A 48 0.54 -4.50 2.09
CA LEU A 48 1.93 -4.80 1.76
C LEU A 48 2.06 -5.45 0.38
N ILE A 49 1.28 -6.51 0.13
CA ILE A 49 1.29 -7.24 -1.15
C ILE A 49 0.82 -6.32 -2.27
N LEU A 50 -0.33 -5.66 -2.08
CA LEU A 50 -0.96 -4.86 -3.11
C LEU A 50 -0.15 -3.61 -3.47
N SER A 51 0.52 -3.01 -2.49
CA SER A 51 1.48 -1.92 -2.71
C SER A 51 2.70 -2.38 -3.48
N THR A 52 3.26 -3.55 -3.14
CA THR A 52 4.41 -4.11 -3.86
C THR A 52 4.11 -4.38 -5.32
N ILE A 53 3.00 -5.07 -5.61
CA ILE A 53 2.57 -5.38 -6.99
C ILE A 53 2.35 -4.08 -7.77
N SER A 54 1.62 -3.13 -7.19
CA SER A 54 1.29 -1.89 -7.88
C SER A 54 2.54 -1.05 -8.16
N PHE A 55 3.47 -0.97 -7.21
CA PHE A 55 4.74 -0.29 -7.43
C PHE A 55 5.55 -0.94 -8.54
N GLN A 56 5.65 -2.28 -8.59
CA GLN A 56 6.38 -2.99 -9.64
C GLN A 56 5.77 -2.76 -11.04
N LEU A 57 4.44 -2.83 -11.17
CA LEU A 57 3.75 -2.55 -12.44
C LEU A 57 4.00 -1.11 -12.91
N ASN A 58 3.86 -0.15 -12.01
CA ASN A 58 4.12 1.26 -12.30
C ASN A 58 5.59 1.49 -12.65
N ALA A 59 6.53 0.92 -11.88
CA ALA A 59 7.95 1.03 -12.14
C ALA A 59 8.35 0.44 -13.49
N PHE A 60 7.84 -0.74 -13.84
CA PHE A 60 8.09 -1.39 -15.12
C PHE A 60 7.67 -0.50 -16.31
N THR A 61 6.49 0.11 -16.24
CA THR A 61 5.99 0.97 -17.32
C THR A 61 6.76 2.28 -17.46
N LEU A 62 7.20 2.86 -16.33
CA LEU A 62 8.03 4.06 -16.29
C LEU A 62 9.41 3.81 -16.89
N LEU A 63 10.01 2.67 -16.54
CA LEU A 63 11.35 2.26 -16.98
C LEU A 63 11.39 1.93 -18.48
N ASN A 64 10.30 1.37 -19.02
CA ASN A 64 10.18 1.05 -20.44
C ASN A 64 9.68 2.22 -21.31
N HIS A 65 9.63 3.44 -20.76
CA HIS A 65 9.26 4.67 -21.48
C HIS A 65 7.84 4.72 -22.08
N LEU A 66 6.94 3.84 -21.63
CA LEU A 66 5.56 3.73 -22.12
C LEU A 66 4.65 4.77 -21.44
N LYS A 67 4.87 6.07 -21.70
CA LYS A 67 4.14 7.19 -21.04
C LYS A 67 2.62 7.00 -21.01
N GLN A 68 2.05 6.62 -22.15
CA GLN A 68 0.60 6.43 -22.29
C GLN A 68 0.10 5.26 -21.43
N ARG A 69 0.90 4.20 -21.28
CA ARG A 69 0.55 3.03 -20.47
C ARG A 69 0.81 3.24 -18.98
N PHE A 70 1.76 4.10 -18.60
CA PHE A 70 1.99 4.44 -17.19
C PHE A 70 0.74 5.05 -16.56
N MET A 71 0.14 6.07 -17.18
CA MET A 71 -1.06 6.70 -16.61
C MET A 71 -2.24 5.71 -16.53
N GLN A 72 -2.41 4.84 -17.53
CA GLN A 72 -3.42 3.79 -17.53
C GLN A 72 -3.21 2.78 -16.40
N ILE A 73 -1.97 2.31 -16.21
CA ILE A 73 -1.63 1.34 -15.17
C ILE A 73 -1.69 1.98 -13.78
N PHE A 74 -1.24 3.23 -13.64
CA PHE A 74 -1.37 3.99 -12.40
C PHE A 74 -2.84 4.12 -11.99
N LEU A 75 -3.70 4.54 -12.91
CA LEU A 75 -5.14 4.65 -12.64
C LEU A 75 -5.76 3.28 -12.35
N ALA A 76 -5.41 2.24 -13.12
CA ALA A 76 -5.89 0.88 -12.89
C ALA A 76 -5.47 0.33 -11.52
N THR A 77 -4.24 0.62 -11.07
CA THR A 77 -3.78 0.22 -9.73
C THR A 77 -4.49 0.98 -8.61
N ILE A 78 -4.85 2.25 -8.81
CA ILE A 78 -5.68 3.01 -7.87
C ILE A 78 -7.08 2.40 -7.78
N VAL A 79 -7.77 2.27 -8.92
CA VAL A 79 -9.15 1.76 -8.96
C VAL A 79 -9.20 0.31 -8.48
N GLY A 80 -8.28 -0.53 -8.93
CA GLY A 80 -8.17 -1.92 -8.49
C GLY A 80 -7.94 -2.02 -6.98
N LYS A 81 -7.10 -1.16 -6.40
CA LYS A 81 -6.92 -1.08 -4.94
C LYS A 81 -8.22 -0.71 -4.23
N PHE A 82 -8.95 0.27 -4.72
CA PHE A 82 -10.23 0.66 -4.13
C PHE A 82 -11.28 -0.46 -4.20
N LEU A 83 -11.39 -1.16 -5.34
CA LEU A 83 -12.32 -2.28 -5.48
C LEU A 83 -11.94 -3.44 -4.56
N LEU A 84 -10.67 -3.85 -4.56
CA LEU A 84 -10.19 -4.92 -3.67
C LEU A 84 -10.32 -4.54 -2.19
N SER A 85 -10.17 -3.26 -1.87
CA SER A 85 -10.40 -2.72 -0.52
C SER A 85 -11.85 -2.90 -0.07
N ILE A 86 -12.81 -2.57 -0.94
CA ILE A 86 -14.23 -2.77 -0.66
C ILE A 86 -14.54 -4.26 -0.48
N VAL A 87 -14.03 -5.11 -1.38
CA VAL A 87 -14.18 -6.57 -1.27
C VAL A 87 -13.65 -7.07 0.08
N LEU A 88 -12.46 -6.64 0.49
CA LEU A 88 -11.87 -7.06 1.77
C LEU A 88 -12.75 -6.67 2.96
N ILE A 89 -13.22 -5.43 3.00
CA ILE A 89 -14.06 -4.92 4.09
C ILE A 89 -15.39 -5.69 4.14
N VAL A 90 -16.05 -5.85 2.99
CA VAL A 90 -17.35 -6.53 2.91
C VAL A 90 -17.21 -8.01 3.25
N SER A 91 -16.22 -8.70 2.70
CA SER A 91 -15.96 -10.11 3.02
C SER A 91 -15.72 -10.31 4.52
N TYR A 92 -14.93 -9.45 5.16
CA TYR A 92 -14.72 -9.55 6.60
C TYR A 92 -15.99 -9.26 7.40
N ALA A 93 -16.76 -8.24 7.02
CA ALA A 93 -18.02 -7.90 7.69
C ALA A 93 -19.03 -9.05 7.65
N LEU A 94 -19.13 -9.78 6.53
CA LEU A 94 -20.05 -10.91 6.36
C LEU A 94 -19.60 -12.16 7.12
N ILE A 95 -18.29 -12.44 7.18
CA ILE A 95 -17.77 -13.66 7.80
C ILE A 95 -17.63 -13.50 9.31
N ALA A 96 -17.01 -12.42 9.77
CA ALA A 96 -16.65 -12.23 11.16
C ALA A 96 -17.76 -11.54 11.98
N ASN A 97 -18.78 -10.96 11.33
CA ASN A 97 -19.88 -10.22 11.96
C ASN A 97 -19.40 -9.34 13.14
N PRO A 98 -18.47 -8.40 12.89
CA PRO A 98 -17.88 -7.62 13.97
C PRO A 98 -18.96 -6.82 14.69
N SER A 99 -18.96 -6.89 16.02
CA SER A 99 -19.94 -6.20 16.88
C SER A 99 -19.87 -4.68 16.78
N THR A 100 -18.77 -4.13 16.24
CA THR A 100 -18.55 -2.70 16.11
C THR A 100 -17.83 -2.36 14.81
N TYR A 101 -18.19 -1.25 14.16
CA TYR A 101 -17.56 -0.71 12.94
C TYR A 101 -16.10 -0.25 13.12
N ARG A 102 -15.57 -0.24 14.35
CA ARG A 102 -14.20 0.22 14.67
C ARG A 102 -13.10 -0.60 13.99
N PHE A 103 -13.40 -1.81 13.53
CA PHE A 103 -12.44 -2.64 12.77
C PHE A 103 -11.93 -1.93 11.50
N ILE A 104 -12.69 -0.99 10.94
CA ILE A 104 -12.28 -0.28 9.72
C ILE A 104 -11.16 0.76 9.95
N VAL A 105 -10.95 1.20 11.20
CA VAL A 105 -9.95 2.23 11.55
C VAL A 105 -8.52 1.81 11.16
N PRO A 106 -7.99 0.66 11.61
CA PRO A 106 -6.65 0.21 11.21
C PRO A 106 -6.51 0.05 9.70
N PHE A 107 -7.58 -0.36 9.01
CA PHE A 107 -7.60 -0.47 7.56
C PHE A 107 -7.36 0.89 6.87
N PHE A 108 -8.06 1.95 7.28
CA PHE A 108 -7.84 3.28 6.71
C PHE A 108 -6.45 3.83 7.00
N VAL A 109 -5.91 3.56 8.20
CA VAL A 109 -4.54 3.96 8.56
C VAL A 109 -3.53 3.29 7.62
N PHE A 110 -3.63 1.98 7.41
CA PHE A 110 -2.75 1.27 6.49
C PHE A 110 -2.96 1.70 5.04
N PHE A 111 -4.20 1.91 4.60
CA PHE A 111 -4.50 2.42 3.28
C PHE A 111 -3.74 3.73 3.01
N LEU A 112 -3.85 4.71 3.91
CA LEU A 112 -3.20 6.01 3.75
C LEU A 112 -1.68 5.90 3.80
N LEU A 113 -1.12 5.18 4.78
CA LEU A 113 0.33 5.02 4.91
C LEU A 113 0.95 4.42 3.66
N TYR A 114 0.43 3.29 3.19
CA TYR A 114 0.95 2.62 1.99
C TYR A 114 0.69 3.44 0.72
N LYS A 115 -0.40 4.21 0.66
CA LYS A 115 -0.66 5.11 -0.48
C LYS A 115 0.32 6.27 -0.55
N VAL A 116 0.63 6.90 0.57
CA VAL A 116 1.61 8.00 0.62
C VAL A 116 2.99 7.47 0.20
N ILE A 117 3.41 6.33 0.75
CA ILE A 117 4.69 5.69 0.38
C ILE A 117 4.73 5.40 -1.13
N GLU A 118 3.70 4.75 -1.68
CA GLU A 118 3.60 4.44 -3.10
C GLU A 118 3.76 5.69 -3.99
N ILE A 119 3.02 6.76 -3.69
CA ILE A 119 3.04 7.99 -4.48
C ILE A 119 4.41 8.66 -4.40
N VAL A 120 5.00 8.77 -3.20
CA VAL A 120 6.32 9.39 -3.01
C VAL A 120 7.38 8.67 -3.84
N PHE A 121 7.42 7.34 -3.81
CA PHE A 121 8.41 6.57 -4.55
C PHE A 121 8.17 6.56 -6.07
N ILE A 122 6.92 6.55 -6.52
CA ILE A 122 6.60 6.72 -7.95
C ILE A 122 7.06 8.09 -8.46
N LEU A 123 6.85 9.16 -7.68
CA LEU A 123 7.33 10.50 -8.03
C LEU A 123 8.85 10.58 -8.08
N GLN A 124 9.55 9.96 -7.12
CA GLN A 124 11.01 9.87 -7.15
C GLN A 124 11.50 9.13 -8.41
N LEU A 125 10.87 7.99 -8.74
CA LEU A 125 11.21 7.21 -9.92
C LEU A 125 10.97 7.99 -11.23
N SER A 126 9.94 8.85 -11.25
CA SER A 126 9.66 9.73 -12.39
C SER A 126 10.73 10.81 -12.59
N LYS A 127 11.34 11.32 -11.52
CA LYS A 127 12.46 12.29 -11.60
C LYS A 127 13.75 11.66 -12.11
N GLU A 128 13.99 10.40 -11.76
CA GLU A 128 15.18 9.63 -12.19
C GLU A 128 15.06 9.07 -13.62
N SER A 129 13.87 9.16 -14.22
CA SER A 129 13.70 8.81 -15.63
C SER A 129 14.42 9.85 -16.51
N PRO A 130 15.16 9.46 -17.57
CA PRO A 130 16.01 10.31 -18.42
C PRO A 130 15.39 11.59 -19.02
N ARG A 131 14.10 11.83 -18.80
CA ARG A 131 13.35 12.96 -19.32
C ARG A 131 13.24 14.14 -18.35
N SER A 132 13.58 14.02 -17.06
CA SER A 132 13.61 15.20 -16.16
C SER A 132 14.78 16.14 -16.46
N SER A 133 15.81 15.64 -17.15
CA SER A 133 17.02 16.37 -17.57
C SER A 133 16.95 16.91 -19.00
N ALA A 134 15.82 16.75 -19.70
CA ALA A 134 15.62 17.25 -21.07
C ALA A 134 14.62 18.42 -21.15
N SER A 135 14.15 18.91 -20.00
CA SER A 135 13.25 20.06 -19.87
C SER A 135 13.78 21.12 -18.91
N GLN A 136 15.10 21.14 -18.69
CA GLN A 136 15.82 22.27 -18.10
C GLN A 136 16.77 22.83 -19.14
#